data_AF-A0A7S0M9I4-F1
#
_entry.id   AF-A0A7S0M9I4-F1
#
_cell.length_a   1.000
_cell.length_b   1.000
_cell.length_c   1.000
_cell.angle_alpha   90.00
_cell.angle_beta   90.00
_cell.angle_gamma   90.00
#
_symmetry.space_group_name_H-M   'P 1'
#
loop_
_entity.id
_entity.type
_entity.pdbx_description
1 polymer ?
#
loop_
_entity_poly.entity_id
_entity_poly.type
_entity_poly.pdbx_seq_one_letter_code
_entity_poly.pdbx_strand_id
1 'polypeptide(L)'
;YENSGASQSAGVPASHIPKKVMVFFEQLGKADALEKKLMEFNSTLGGSAVAEQRELAMSEEEAQVMKAVIQRVCSGDNMWRPPPQAYTLLCSKLMLWPPALLFPALDALRLLVLNPYAAKYFSSSVATTDVIAMVASAVER
;
A
#
# COMPACT_ATOMS: atom_id res chain seq x y z
N TYR A 1 62.96 27.28 -2.53
CA TYR A 1 61.73 27.03 -1.77
C TYR A 1 60.62 26.73 -2.76
N GLU A 2 60.38 25.44 -2.97
CA GLU A 2 59.37 24.92 -3.87
C GLU A 2 57.97 25.27 -3.33
N ASN A 3 57.16 25.91 -4.16
CA ASN A 3 55.77 26.24 -3.87
C ASN A 3 54.91 25.04 -4.27
N SER A 4 54.77 24.07 -3.36
CA SER A 4 53.93 22.90 -3.55
C SER A 4 52.46 23.30 -3.45
N GLY A 5 51.74 23.10 -4.56
CA GLY A 5 50.32 23.35 -4.66
C GLY A 5 49.50 22.51 -3.68
N ALA A 6 48.52 23.16 -3.08
CA ALA A 6 47.34 22.49 -2.53
C ALA A 6 46.13 23.06 -3.25
N SER A 7 45.66 22.34 -4.28
CA SER A 7 44.29 22.50 -4.76
C SER A 7 43.37 22.10 -3.61
N GLN A 8 42.79 23.10 -2.94
CA GLN A 8 41.67 22.87 -2.04
C GLN A 8 40.51 22.35 -2.89
N SER A 9 40.30 21.03 -2.91
CA SER A 9 39.01 20.49 -3.30
C SER A 9 38.02 20.95 -2.23
N ALA A 10 37.24 21.98 -2.56
CA ALA A 10 36.07 22.35 -1.79
C ALA A 10 35.15 21.12 -1.75
N GLY A 11 35.23 20.35 -0.66
CA GLY A 11 34.38 19.19 -0.44
C GLY A 11 32.94 19.65 -0.46
N VAL A 12 32.16 19.19 -1.43
CA VAL A 12 30.70 19.33 -1.42
C VAL A 12 30.22 18.77 -0.08
N PRO A 13 29.47 19.52 0.74
CA PRO A 13 28.95 18.98 1.98
C PRO A 13 28.07 17.78 1.63
N ALA A 14 28.44 16.59 2.13
CA ALA A 14 27.72 15.33 1.95
C ALA A 14 26.39 15.30 2.72
N SER A 15 25.58 16.36 2.62
CA SER A 15 24.31 16.54 3.33
C SER A 15 23.20 15.64 2.79
N HIS A 16 23.42 15.06 1.60
CA HIS A 16 22.42 14.29 0.89
C HIS A 16 22.60 12.78 1.05
N ILE A 17 23.82 12.26 1.18
CA ILE A 17 24.09 10.81 1.21
C ILE A 17 25.35 10.43 2.02
N PRO A 18 25.37 9.22 2.63
CA PRO A 18 24.26 8.27 2.74
C PRO A 18 23.39 8.52 3.99
N LYS A 19 22.06 8.56 3.82
CA LYS A 19 21.11 8.65 4.93
C LYS A 19 20.83 7.25 5.48
N LYS A 20 21.01 7.05 6.80
CA LYS A 20 20.67 5.79 7.49
C LYS A 20 19.22 5.76 7.99
N VAL A 21 18.31 6.40 7.26
CA VAL A 21 16.88 6.49 7.62
C VAL A 21 16.02 6.03 6.45
N MET A 22 14.88 5.42 6.74
CA MET A 22 13.86 5.11 5.74
C MET A 22 13.04 6.36 5.44
N VAL A 23 12.70 6.56 4.16
CA VAL A 23 11.76 7.59 3.73
C VAL A 23 10.43 6.91 3.44
N PHE A 24 9.37 7.35 4.11
CA PHE A 24 8.05 6.76 4.02
C PHE A 24 7.08 7.66 3.25
N PHE A 25 6.13 7.04 2.55
CA PHE A 25 5.02 7.74 1.90
C PHE A 25 3.82 7.78 2.87
N GLU A 26 3.90 8.64 3.87
CA GLU A 26 2.93 8.71 4.99
C GLU A 26 1.80 9.71 4.76
N GLN A 27 1.77 10.36 3.60
CA GLN A 27 0.72 11.31 3.29
C GLN A 27 -0.64 10.60 3.34
N LEU A 28 -1.40 10.92 4.40
CA LEU A 28 -2.72 10.40 4.63
C LEU A 28 -3.65 10.98 3.56
N GLY A 29 -4.29 10.08 2.80
CA GLY A 29 -5.38 10.48 1.91
C GLY A 29 -6.60 10.95 2.70
N LYS A 30 -7.58 11.51 2.00
CA LYS A 30 -8.91 11.71 2.61
C LYS A 30 -9.60 10.35 2.68
N ALA A 31 -9.86 9.85 3.89
CA ALA A 31 -10.51 8.55 4.11
C ALA A 31 -11.77 8.40 3.23
N ASP A 32 -12.62 9.42 3.22
CA ASP A 32 -13.85 9.46 2.43
C ASP A 32 -13.61 9.32 0.92
N ALA A 33 -12.53 9.89 0.40
CA ALA A 33 -12.21 9.80 -1.02
C ALA A 33 -11.74 8.39 -1.40
N LEU A 34 -10.91 7.78 -0.55
CA LEU A 34 -10.44 6.41 -0.75
C LEU A 34 -11.58 5.40 -0.59
N GLU A 35 -12.41 5.56 0.45
CA GLU A 35 -13.61 4.75 0.66
C GLU A 35 -14.56 4.86 -0.53
N LYS A 36 -14.89 6.09 -0.97
CA LYS A 36 -15.77 6.30 -2.12
C LYS A 36 -15.25 5.59 -3.36
N LYS A 37 -13.95 5.68 -3.63
CA LYS A 37 -13.37 5.08 -4.83
C LYS A 37 -13.29 3.55 -4.75
N LEU A 38 -12.99 3.00 -3.58
CA LEU A 38 -13.09 1.57 -3.32
C LEU A 38 -14.51 1.06 -3.59
N MET A 39 -15.53 1.75 -3.09
CA MET A 39 -16.93 1.36 -3.28
C MET A 39 -17.37 1.49 -4.73
N GLU A 40 -16.95 2.54 -5.45
CA GLU A 40 -17.22 2.71 -6.88
C GLU A 40 -16.69 1.51 -7.69
N PHE A 41 -15.47 1.08 -7.41
CA PHE A 41 -14.85 -0.06 -8.08
C PHE A 41 -15.49 -1.39 -7.69
N ASN A 42 -15.87 -1.53 -6.42
CA ASN A 42 -16.63 -2.67 -5.95
C ASN A 42 -17.98 -2.80 -6.66
N SER A 43 -18.72 -1.69 -6.79
CA SER A 43 -19.99 -1.66 -7.52
C SER A 43 -19.82 -1.94 -9.01
N THR A 44 -18.70 -1.52 -9.60
CA THR A 44 -18.37 -1.84 -11.00
C THR A 44 -18.20 -3.35 -11.19
N LEU A 45 -17.52 -4.04 -10.28
CA LEU A 45 -17.41 -5.50 -10.29
C LEU A 45 -18.78 -6.17 -10.10
N GLY A 46 -19.54 -5.76 -9.09
CA GLY A 46 -20.85 -6.34 -8.78
C GLY A 46 -21.90 -6.12 -9.87
N GLY A 47 -21.77 -5.04 -10.65
CA GLY A 47 -22.63 -4.73 -11.80
C GLY A 47 -22.16 -5.32 -13.13
N SER A 48 -21.05 -6.08 -13.16
CA SER A 48 -20.51 -6.62 -14.40
C SER A 48 -21.44 -7.65 -15.05
N ALA A 49 -21.53 -7.64 -16.38
CA ALA A 49 -22.24 -8.68 -17.12
C ALA A 49 -21.52 -10.04 -17.05
N VAL A 50 -20.22 -10.03 -16.78
CA VAL A 50 -19.38 -11.24 -16.67
C VAL A 50 -19.54 -11.82 -15.27
N ALA A 51 -19.99 -13.07 -15.17
CA ALA A 51 -20.27 -13.72 -13.88
C ALA A 51 -19.01 -13.81 -13.01
N GLU A 52 -17.87 -14.18 -13.58
CA GLU A 52 -16.61 -14.30 -12.84
C GLU A 52 -16.18 -12.96 -12.23
N GLN A 53 -16.48 -11.83 -12.88
CA GLN A 53 -16.16 -10.51 -12.34
C GLN A 53 -17.06 -10.10 -11.18
N ARG A 54 -18.34 -10.51 -11.20
CA ARG A 54 -19.27 -10.23 -10.10
C ARG A 54 -18.89 -10.95 -8.82
N GLU A 55 -18.34 -12.16 -8.93
CA GLU A 55 -17.86 -12.94 -7.79
C GLU A 55 -16.64 -12.30 -7.08
N LEU A 56 -15.96 -11.36 -7.73
CA LEU A 56 -14.84 -10.61 -7.15
C LEU A 56 -15.29 -9.43 -6.27
N ALA A 57 -16.55 -9.01 -6.40
CA ALA A 57 -17.13 -7.94 -5.60
C ALA A 57 -17.20 -8.36 -4.12
N MET A 58 -17.00 -7.40 -3.23
CA MET A 58 -17.14 -7.56 -1.80
C MET A 58 -18.59 -7.77 -1.40
N SER A 59 -18.80 -8.65 -0.42
CA SER A 59 -20.05 -8.67 0.35
C SER A 59 -20.20 -7.39 1.17
N GLU A 60 -21.38 -7.16 1.75
CA GLU A 60 -21.60 -6.00 2.62
C GLU A 60 -20.67 -6.06 3.85
N GLU A 61 -20.49 -7.25 4.44
CA GLU A 61 -19.60 -7.46 5.58
C GLU A 61 -18.14 -7.17 5.23
N GLU A 62 -17.68 -7.66 4.06
CA GLU A 62 -16.34 -7.36 3.55
C GLU A 62 -16.15 -5.86 3.32
N ALA A 63 -17.14 -5.19 2.74
CA ALA A 63 -17.10 -3.75 2.52
C ALA A 63 -16.99 -2.98 3.83
N GLN A 64 -17.75 -3.35 4.87
CA GLN A 64 -17.65 -2.73 6.19
C GLN A 64 -16.27 -2.93 6.84
N VAL A 65 -15.69 -4.14 6.71
CA VAL A 65 -14.32 -4.40 7.18
C VAL A 65 -13.32 -3.48 6.48
N MET A 66 -13.40 -3.35 5.16
CA MET A 66 -12.45 -2.53 4.40
C MET A 66 -12.62 -1.03 4.67
N LYS A 67 -13.85 -0.55 4.85
CA LYS A 67 -14.14 0.83 5.29
C LYS A 67 -13.52 1.11 6.66
N ALA A 68 -13.69 0.20 7.62
CA ALA A 68 -13.09 0.35 8.94
C ALA A 68 -11.55 0.37 8.88
N VAL A 69 -10.94 -0.44 8.02
CA VAL A 69 -9.48 -0.41 7.77
C VAL A 69 -9.07 0.96 7.24
N ILE A 70 -9.73 1.46 6.18
CA ILE A 70 -9.43 2.77 5.57
C ILE A 70 -9.53 3.89 6.60
N GLN A 71 -10.62 3.93 7.37
CA GLN A 71 -10.81 4.95 8.40
C GLN A 71 -9.69 4.91 9.45
N ARG A 72 -9.26 3.72 9.88
CA ARG A 72 -8.20 3.56 10.87
C ARG A 72 -6.83 3.94 10.34
N VAL A 73 -6.46 3.52 9.14
CA VAL A 73 -5.15 3.87 8.58
C VAL A 73 -5.07 5.36 8.23
N CYS A 74 -6.19 5.98 7.83
CA CYS A 74 -6.25 7.41 7.56
C CYS A 74 -6.38 8.27 8.83
N SER A 75 -6.67 7.71 10.00
CA SER A 75 -6.70 8.46 11.26
C SER A 75 -5.29 8.72 11.83
N GLY A 76 -4.25 8.08 11.27
CA GLY A 76 -2.89 8.13 11.78
C GLY A 76 -2.66 7.27 13.04
N ASP A 77 -3.61 6.39 13.41
CA ASP A 77 -3.43 5.46 14.53
C ASP A 77 -2.60 4.26 14.08
N ASN A 78 -1.27 4.41 14.21
CA ASN A 78 -0.32 3.37 13.84
C ASN A 78 -0.24 2.23 14.86
N MET A 79 -0.96 2.26 15.99
CA MET A 79 -0.90 1.21 17.02
C MET A 79 -2.18 0.38 17.10
N TRP A 80 -3.20 0.72 16.32
CA TRP A 80 -4.35 -0.15 16.10
C TRP A 80 -3.88 -1.55 15.67
N ARG A 81 -4.54 -2.62 16.13
CA ARG A 81 -4.25 -3.98 15.68
C ARG A 81 -5.32 -4.43 14.69
N PRO A 82 -5.03 -4.47 13.37
CA PRO A 82 -5.99 -4.95 12.40
C PRO A 82 -6.38 -6.40 12.69
N PRO A 83 -7.67 -6.75 12.54
CA PRO A 83 -8.11 -8.13 12.70
C PRO A 83 -7.56 -8.99 11.56
N PRO A 84 -7.28 -10.29 11.77
CA PRO A 84 -6.72 -11.17 10.73
C PRO A 84 -7.52 -11.18 9.42
N GLN A 85 -8.85 -11.10 9.52
CA GLN A 85 -9.75 -11.03 8.37
C GLN A 85 -9.48 -9.82 7.45
N ALA A 86 -9.00 -8.70 7.99
CA ALA A 86 -8.68 -7.52 7.20
C ALA A 86 -7.47 -7.79 6.29
N TYR A 87 -6.46 -8.52 6.79
CA TYR A 87 -5.30 -8.89 5.98
C TYR A 87 -5.69 -9.85 4.87
N THR A 88 -6.44 -10.92 5.19
CA THR A 88 -6.91 -11.90 4.20
C THR A 88 -7.76 -11.24 3.13
N LEU A 89 -8.68 -10.36 3.53
CA LEU A 89 -9.52 -9.62 2.60
C LEU A 89 -8.70 -8.69 1.70
N LEU A 90 -7.78 -7.91 2.26
CA LEU A 90 -6.94 -7.03 1.45
C LEU A 90 -6.09 -7.83 0.45
N CYS A 91 -5.48 -8.94 0.88
CA CYS A 91 -4.74 -9.84 0.00
C CYS A 91 -5.61 -10.40 -1.11
N SER A 92 -6.84 -10.84 -0.82
CA SER A 92 -7.71 -11.42 -1.85
C SER A 92 -8.07 -10.40 -2.92
N LYS A 93 -8.37 -9.14 -2.54
CA LYS A 93 -8.64 -8.08 -3.52
C LYS A 93 -7.37 -7.71 -4.30
N LEU A 94 -6.20 -7.64 -3.65
CA LEU A 94 -4.93 -7.39 -4.33
C LEU A 94 -4.55 -8.48 -5.35
N MET A 95 -4.95 -9.73 -5.09
CA MET A 95 -4.62 -10.86 -5.96
C MET A 95 -5.64 -11.07 -7.09
N LEU A 96 -6.91 -10.76 -6.85
CA LEU A 96 -8.00 -11.16 -7.74
C LEU A 96 -8.62 -9.99 -8.50
N TRP A 97 -8.55 -8.75 -7.99
CA TRP A 97 -9.15 -7.62 -8.71
C TRP A 97 -8.40 -7.33 -10.02
N PRO A 98 -9.12 -6.94 -11.08
CA PRO A 98 -8.49 -6.51 -12.32
C PRO A 98 -7.52 -5.33 -12.07
N PRO A 99 -6.37 -5.25 -12.77
CA PRO A 99 -5.38 -4.19 -12.55
C PRO A 99 -5.97 -2.76 -12.59
N ALA A 100 -6.90 -2.51 -13.50
CA ALA A 100 -7.58 -1.21 -13.63
C ALA A 100 -8.39 -0.78 -12.39
N LEU A 101 -8.75 -1.74 -11.53
CA LEU A 101 -9.54 -1.52 -10.31
C LEU A 101 -8.70 -1.69 -9.03
N LEU A 102 -7.40 -1.98 -9.14
CA LEU A 102 -6.58 -2.40 -8.01
C LEU A 102 -6.16 -1.25 -7.09
N PHE A 103 -6.10 -0.03 -7.61
CA PHE A 103 -5.45 1.10 -6.94
C PHE A 103 -5.99 1.41 -5.53
N PRO A 104 -7.31 1.36 -5.23
CA PRO A 104 -7.79 1.68 -3.88
C PRO A 104 -7.31 0.66 -2.84
N ALA A 105 -7.21 -0.62 -3.22
CA ALA A 105 -6.64 -1.65 -2.36
C ALA A 105 -5.14 -1.45 -2.15
N LEU A 106 -4.40 -1.02 -3.20
CA LEU A 106 -2.98 -0.67 -3.08
C LEU A 106 -2.76 0.54 -2.16
N ASP A 107 -3.60 1.56 -2.25
CA ASP A 107 -3.48 2.75 -1.40
C ASP A 107 -3.81 2.42 0.06
N ALA A 108 -4.81 1.57 0.30
CA ALA A 108 -5.08 1.02 1.63
C ALA A 108 -3.90 0.21 2.16
N LEU A 109 -3.28 -0.65 1.33
CA LEU A 109 -2.08 -1.41 1.72
C LEU A 109 -0.91 -0.48 2.09
N ARG A 110 -0.62 0.53 1.26
CA ARG A 110 0.45 1.51 1.48
C ARG A 110 0.36 2.13 2.88
N LEU A 111 -0.83 2.53 3.29
CA LEU A 111 -1.06 3.12 4.59
C LEU A 111 -1.06 2.07 5.71
N LEU A 112 -1.62 0.89 5.45
CA LEU A 112 -1.68 -0.20 6.42
C LEU A 112 -0.29 -0.72 6.80
N VAL A 113 0.65 -0.83 5.87
CA VAL A 113 2.01 -1.35 6.15
C VAL A 113 2.87 -0.41 7.01
N LEU A 114 2.42 0.82 7.28
CA LEU A 114 3.06 1.70 8.27
C LEU A 114 2.74 1.26 9.71
N ASN A 115 1.68 0.47 9.90
CA ASN A 115 1.36 -0.16 11.17
C ASN A 115 2.33 -1.32 11.46
N PRO A 116 2.95 -1.40 12.65
CA PRO A 116 3.96 -2.41 12.95
C PRO A 116 3.39 -3.83 12.99
N TYR A 117 2.11 -4.02 13.33
CA TYR A 117 1.47 -5.33 13.30
C TYR A 117 1.24 -5.80 11.87
N ALA A 118 0.78 -4.91 11.00
CA ALA A 118 0.61 -5.21 9.58
C ALA A 118 1.96 -5.44 8.90
N ALA A 119 2.93 -4.56 9.12
CA ALA A 119 4.30 -4.69 8.60
C ALA A 119 4.90 -6.05 8.98
N LYS A 120 4.73 -6.48 10.24
CA LYS A 120 5.16 -7.80 10.69
C LYS A 120 4.41 -8.93 9.98
N TYR A 121 3.08 -8.82 9.86
CA TYR A 121 2.27 -9.82 9.18
C TYR A 121 2.72 -10.03 7.73
N PHE A 122 2.86 -8.93 6.98
CA PHE A 122 3.29 -8.98 5.58
C PHE A 122 4.77 -9.38 5.45
N SER A 123 5.69 -8.86 6.27
CA SER A 123 7.10 -9.28 6.16
C SER A 123 7.38 -10.74 6.55
N SER A 124 6.52 -11.36 7.37
CA SER A 124 6.73 -12.72 7.88
C SER A 124 6.00 -13.82 7.09
N SER A 125 5.03 -13.45 6.25
CA SER A 125 4.28 -14.41 5.45
C SER A 125 5.03 -14.72 4.15
N VAL A 126 5.32 -16.00 3.89
CA VAL A 126 5.96 -16.49 2.66
C VAL A 126 5.18 -16.04 1.40
N ALA A 127 3.85 -15.90 1.53
CA ALA A 127 2.96 -15.41 0.47
C ALA A 127 3.18 -13.94 0.06
N THR A 128 3.84 -13.13 0.88
CA THR A 128 4.07 -11.70 0.56
C THR A 128 5.12 -11.52 -0.53
N THR A 129 6.06 -12.45 -0.66
CA THR A 129 7.00 -12.48 -1.79
C THR A 129 6.23 -12.60 -3.12
N ASP A 130 5.16 -13.40 -3.12
CA ASP A 130 4.30 -13.58 -4.30
C ASP A 130 3.42 -12.35 -4.56
N VAL A 131 2.86 -11.72 -3.53
CA VAL A 131 2.04 -10.50 -3.69
C VAL A 131 2.88 -9.34 -4.25
N ILE A 132 4.10 -9.11 -3.74
CA ILE A 132 4.97 -8.04 -4.23
C ILE A 132 5.45 -8.33 -5.66
N ALA A 133 5.86 -9.57 -5.95
CA ALA A 133 6.26 -9.97 -7.30
C ALA A 133 5.09 -9.86 -8.31
N MET A 134 3.87 -10.19 -7.88
CA MET A 134 2.69 -10.10 -8.73
C MET A 134 2.27 -8.65 -8.98
N VAL A 135 2.26 -7.80 -7.95
CA VAL A 135 1.97 -6.35 -8.13
C VAL A 135 2.99 -5.72 -9.08
N ALA A 136 4.28 -6.07 -8.95
CA ALA A 136 5.30 -5.62 -9.89
C ALA A 136 4.96 -6.05 -11.33
N SER A 137 4.54 -7.31 -11.54
CA SER A 137 4.15 -7.80 -12.87
C SER A 137 2.87 -7.16 -13.44
N ALA A 138 1.97 -6.66 -12.59
CA ALA A 138 0.74 -6.00 -13.00
C ALA A 138 0.95 -4.53 -13.40
N VAL A 139 2.01 -3.88 -12.88
CA VAL A 139 2.41 -2.51 -13.24
C VAL A 139 3.15 -2.46 -14.58
N GLU A 140 3.74 -3.56 -15.03
CA GLU A 140 4.52 -3.67 -16.27
C GLU A 140 3.67 -4.04 -17.52
N ARG A 141 2.35 -4.19 -17.40
CA ARG A 141 1.43 -4.49 -18.52
C ARG A 141 0.58 -3.28 -18.88
#